data_AF-A0A853PLG1-F1
#
_entry.id   AF-A0A853PLG1-F1
#
_cell.length_a   1.000
_cell.length_b   1.000
_cell.length_c   1.000
_cell.angle_alpha   90.00
_cell.angle_beta   90.00
_cell.angle_gamma   90.00
#
_symmetry.space_group_name_H-M   'P 1'
#
loop_
_entity.id
_entity.type
_entity.pdbx_description
1 polymer ?
#
loop_
_entity_poly.entity_id
_entity_poly.type
_entity_poly.pdbx_seq_one_letter_code
_entity_poly.pdbx_strand_id
1 'polypeptide(L)'
;MKSQYEKKRLITFDRIKIKSNYKYLLDTKVKFNEMFHSRSGEKTGLFYSSKDDINIPYNLYIAVSYVKQTLTLEFSSKILKENYPDLISRDTIKKCLTNINQLNICNIDVDSILSNGVVTSVDITYDADLILNDNLLDALNSQVNNYRRFKWTHYNNEGITFTKDVKSKDCTETITLYNKEKEICTSHNKNFLNSLSQPQQIMDYFKGKTRFEITLDTPKKIMNYLNLTDTKIFSVLNSDTNPILILFDKIFNNSVTNISNATFDNYEEWSMKIILDSYNGDLKRLEQDVRNKFSSRSGATKRMKKFEAVHHAMTSASTNENLIEKVRNLLL
;
A
#
# COMPACT_ATOMS: atom_id res chain seq x y z
N MET A 1 3.47 31.50 22.12
CA MET A 1 4.03 30.47 21.20
C MET A 1 2.93 29.44 20.97
N LYS A 2 2.29 29.44 19.80
CA LYS A 2 1.37 28.36 19.41
C LYS A 2 2.21 27.09 19.35
N SER A 3 1.87 26.12 20.18
CA SER A 3 2.58 24.85 20.28
C SER A 3 2.64 24.18 18.91
N GLN A 4 3.69 23.39 18.67
CA GLN A 4 3.82 22.42 17.58
C GLN A 4 2.77 21.28 17.69
N TYR A 5 1.54 21.60 18.11
CA TYR A 5 0.41 20.69 18.07
C TYR A 5 -0.05 20.54 16.62
N GLU A 6 0.11 19.32 16.14
CA GLU A 6 -0.49 18.74 14.93
C GLU A 6 -0.12 19.43 13.62
N LYS A 7 1.14 19.26 13.19
CA LYS A 7 1.38 19.20 11.73
C LYS A 7 0.71 17.92 11.23
N LYS A 8 -0.56 18.04 10.88
CA LYS A 8 -1.34 16.94 10.31
C LYS A 8 -0.54 16.34 9.15
N ARG A 9 -0.25 15.05 9.25
CA ARG A 9 0.53 14.34 8.24
C ARG A 9 -0.19 14.44 6.89
N LEU A 10 0.52 14.98 5.91
CA LEU A 10 0.01 15.11 4.55
C LEU A 10 -0.18 13.71 3.95
N ILE A 11 -1.32 13.47 3.31
CA ILE A 11 -1.53 12.24 2.56
C ILE A 11 -0.67 12.25 1.29
N THR A 12 0.06 11.16 1.08
CA THR A 12 1.01 11.00 -0.02
C THR A 12 0.75 9.72 -0.80
N PHE A 13 1.08 9.74 -2.09
CA PHE A 13 0.83 8.62 -3.00
C PHE A 13 2.08 8.30 -3.82
N ASP A 14 2.42 7.02 -3.98
CA ASP A 14 3.44 6.60 -4.96
C ASP A 14 2.85 6.49 -6.37
N ARG A 15 1.54 6.27 -6.50
CA ARG A 15 0.85 6.23 -7.80
C ARG A 15 -0.54 6.85 -7.72
N ILE A 16 -0.94 7.54 -8.80
CA ILE A 16 -2.29 8.07 -8.96
C ILE A 16 -2.84 7.77 -10.36
N LYS A 17 -4.15 7.51 -10.46
CA LYS A 17 -4.90 7.40 -11.70
C LYS A 17 -6.02 8.43 -11.74
N ILE A 18 -5.90 9.39 -12.64
CA ILE A 18 -6.83 10.50 -12.87
C ILE A 18 -7.62 10.23 -14.15
N LYS A 19 -8.92 10.53 -14.12
CA LYS A 19 -9.76 10.67 -15.30
C LYS A 19 -10.27 12.09 -15.42
N SER A 20 -10.29 12.61 -16.64
CA SER A 20 -10.79 13.95 -16.97
C SER A 20 -11.37 13.96 -18.38
N ASN A 21 -11.73 15.13 -18.91
CA ASN A 21 -12.24 15.24 -20.28
C ASN A 21 -11.12 14.98 -21.31
N TYR A 22 -11.43 14.24 -22.38
CA TYR A 22 -10.45 13.95 -23.43
C TYR A 22 -9.84 15.19 -24.10
N LYS A 23 -10.57 16.32 -24.12
CA LYS A 23 -10.13 17.59 -24.68
C LYS A 23 -8.92 18.21 -23.95
N TYR A 24 -8.61 17.73 -22.75
CA TYR A 24 -7.45 18.21 -22.00
C TYR A 24 -6.13 17.55 -22.43
N LEU A 25 -6.16 16.59 -23.36
CA LEU A 25 -5.00 16.25 -24.17
C LEU A 25 -4.96 17.22 -25.36
N LEU A 26 -4.03 18.17 -25.32
CA LEU A 26 -3.97 19.27 -26.28
C LEU A 26 -3.29 18.86 -27.59
N ASP A 27 -2.18 18.14 -27.48
CA ASP A 27 -1.46 17.58 -28.62
C ASP A 27 -0.64 16.34 -28.22
N THR A 28 -0.20 15.59 -29.22
CA THR A 28 0.74 14.48 -29.08
C THR A 28 2.01 14.80 -29.85
N LYS A 29 3.17 14.69 -29.21
CA LYS A 29 4.50 14.92 -29.81
C LYS A 29 5.16 13.64 -30.31
N VAL A 30 4.71 12.48 -29.80
CA VAL A 30 5.07 11.15 -30.31
C VAL A 30 3.84 10.41 -30.81
N LYS A 31 4.06 9.35 -31.59
CA LYS A 31 2.97 8.49 -32.07
C LYS A 31 2.37 7.69 -30.93
N PHE A 32 1.10 7.94 -30.63
CA PHE A 32 0.31 7.12 -29.71
C PHE A 32 -0.23 5.89 -30.44
N ASN A 33 -0.40 4.80 -29.71
CA ASN A 33 -1.05 3.59 -30.20
C ASN A 33 -2.55 3.83 -30.36
N GLU A 34 -3.13 3.26 -31.40
CA GLU A 34 -4.56 3.41 -31.70
C GLU A 34 -5.39 2.31 -31.04
N MET A 35 -6.57 2.66 -30.54
CA MET A 35 -7.54 1.70 -30.01
C MET A 35 -8.69 1.56 -30.99
N PHE A 36 -9.14 0.34 -31.25
CA PHE A 36 -10.21 0.05 -32.20
C PHE A 36 -11.36 -0.71 -31.55
N HIS A 37 -12.57 -0.43 -32.04
CA HIS A 37 -13.73 -1.24 -31.72
C HIS A 37 -13.59 -2.61 -32.38
N SER A 38 -13.71 -3.69 -31.60
CA SER A 38 -13.39 -5.05 -32.08
C SER A 38 -14.28 -5.56 -33.22
N ARG A 39 -15.49 -5.01 -33.37
CA ARG A 39 -16.44 -5.43 -34.42
C ARG A 39 -16.46 -4.51 -35.63
N SER A 40 -16.49 -3.20 -35.43
CA SER A 40 -16.60 -2.22 -36.52
C SER A 40 -15.25 -1.81 -37.11
N GLY A 41 -14.14 -2.07 -36.40
CA GLY A 41 -12.81 -1.60 -36.80
C GLY A 41 -12.64 -0.09 -36.67
N GLU A 42 -13.61 0.62 -36.12
CA GLU A 42 -13.55 2.08 -35.94
C GLU A 42 -12.58 2.45 -34.82
N LYS A 43 -11.83 3.53 -35.03
CA LYS A 43 -10.94 4.07 -34.02
C LYS A 43 -11.74 4.63 -32.85
N THR A 44 -11.50 4.11 -31.65
CA THR A 44 -12.20 4.47 -30.41
C THR A 44 -11.35 5.29 -29.46
N GLY A 45 -10.05 5.38 -29.70
CA GLY A 45 -9.13 6.06 -28.79
C GLY A 45 -7.67 6.03 -29.21
N LEU A 46 -6.84 6.57 -28.34
CA LEU A 46 -5.39 6.63 -28.44
C LEU A 46 -4.78 6.35 -27.07
N PHE A 47 -3.59 5.72 -27.02
CA PHE A 47 -2.85 5.60 -25.78
C PHE A 47 -1.33 5.59 -25.96
N TYR A 48 -0.65 6.02 -24.92
CA TYR A 48 0.78 5.85 -24.69
C TYR A 48 0.97 5.10 -23.37
N SER A 49 1.94 4.19 -23.34
CA SER A 49 2.34 3.40 -22.16
C SER A 49 3.85 3.32 -22.11
N SER A 50 4.44 3.65 -20.97
CA SER A 50 5.90 3.60 -20.77
C SER A 50 6.46 2.20 -20.56
N LYS A 51 5.62 1.15 -20.56
CA LYS A 51 6.04 -0.24 -20.27
C LYS A 51 7.29 -0.70 -21.03
N ASP A 52 7.42 -0.28 -22.28
CA ASP A 52 8.52 -0.63 -23.18
C ASP A 52 9.37 0.60 -23.58
N ASP A 53 9.20 1.73 -22.91
CA ASP A 53 9.94 2.97 -23.17
C ASP A 53 11.09 3.15 -22.17
N ILE A 54 12.32 2.89 -22.63
CA ILE A 54 13.52 3.00 -21.79
C ILE A 54 13.77 4.43 -21.28
N ASN A 55 13.27 5.45 -21.99
CA ASN A 55 13.46 6.85 -21.60
C ASN A 55 12.53 7.25 -20.47
N ILE A 56 11.43 6.51 -20.27
CA ILE A 56 10.46 6.70 -19.19
C ILE A 56 10.48 5.45 -18.30
N PRO A 57 11.52 5.26 -17.47
CA PRO A 57 11.75 4.04 -16.68
C PRO A 57 10.89 3.97 -15.41
N TYR A 58 9.63 4.39 -15.52
CA TYR A 58 8.64 4.40 -14.46
C TYR A 58 7.24 4.39 -15.05
N ASN A 59 6.23 4.08 -14.23
CA ASN A 59 4.86 3.99 -14.69
C ASN A 59 4.35 5.35 -15.20
N LEU A 60 3.98 5.40 -16.48
CA LEU A 60 3.25 6.47 -17.14
C LEU A 60 2.33 5.87 -18.21
N TYR A 61 1.04 6.13 -18.07
CA TYR A 61 0.01 5.73 -19.01
C TYR A 61 -0.90 6.93 -19.29
N ILE A 62 -1.10 7.23 -20.57
CA ILE A 62 -1.90 8.35 -21.06
C ILE A 62 -2.84 7.78 -22.10
N ALA A 63 -4.16 7.90 -21.91
CA ALA A 63 -5.12 7.37 -22.86
C ALA A 63 -6.32 8.26 -23.05
N VAL A 64 -6.77 8.38 -24.30
CA VAL A 64 -8.02 9.03 -24.67
C VAL A 64 -8.99 7.97 -25.17
N SER A 65 -10.22 8.02 -24.67
CA SER A 65 -11.37 7.34 -25.26
C SER A 65 -12.33 8.37 -25.83
N TYR A 66 -12.53 8.35 -27.15
CA TYR A 66 -13.47 9.24 -27.82
C TYR A 66 -14.91 8.88 -27.49
N VAL A 67 -15.21 7.59 -27.41
CA VAL A 67 -16.55 7.08 -27.08
C VAL A 67 -16.98 7.51 -25.68
N LYS A 68 -16.08 7.41 -24.69
CA LYS A 68 -16.36 7.82 -23.31
C LYS A 68 -16.08 9.29 -23.04
N GLN A 69 -15.50 10.00 -24.00
CA GLN A 69 -15.01 11.38 -23.87
C GLN A 69 -14.04 11.58 -22.68
N THR A 70 -13.20 10.58 -22.39
CA THR A 70 -12.30 10.60 -21.23
C THR A 70 -10.83 10.64 -21.62
N LEU A 71 -10.05 11.49 -20.94
CA LEU A 71 -8.61 11.35 -20.76
C LEU A 71 -8.36 10.54 -19.49
N THR A 72 -7.44 9.57 -19.53
CA THR A 72 -6.92 8.85 -18.37
C THR A 72 -5.43 9.11 -18.27
N LEU A 73 -4.98 9.55 -17.10
CA LEU A 73 -3.58 9.68 -16.73
C LEU A 73 -3.31 8.75 -15.56
N GLU A 74 -2.34 7.86 -15.69
CA GLU A 74 -1.86 7.04 -14.58
C GLU A 74 -0.35 7.14 -14.52
N PHE A 75 0.20 7.56 -13.38
CA PHE A 75 1.63 7.74 -13.23
C PHE A 75 2.08 7.50 -11.80
N SER A 76 3.36 7.14 -11.66
CA SER A 76 4.03 7.05 -10.36
C SER A 76 4.72 8.36 -9.97
N SER A 77 5.04 8.54 -8.69
CA SER A 77 5.73 9.70 -8.14
C SER A 77 7.16 9.84 -8.65
N LYS A 78 7.75 8.80 -9.26
CA LYS A 78 9.04 8.88 -9.97
C LYS A 78 9.05 9.93 -11.10
N ILE A 79 7.87 10.35 -11.58
CA ILE A 79 7.75 11.48 -12.51
C ILE A 79 8.32 12.79 -11.93
N LEU A 80 8.46 12.89 -10.61
CA LEU A 80 9.08 14.02 -9.91
C LEU A 80 10.62 14.03 -10.00
N LYS A 81 11.24 12.97 -10.51
CA LYS A 81 12.70 12.82 -10.67
C LYS A 81 13.43 12.97 -9.33
N GLU A 82 14.27 14.01 -9.18
CA GLU A 82 15.01 14.30 -7.94
C GLU A 82 14.09 14.57 -6.75
N ASN A 83 12.83 14.95 -7.01
CA ASN A 83 11.81 15.14 -5.99
C ASN A 83 10.96 13.87 -5.75
N TYR A 84 11.41 12.70 -6.19
CA TYR A 84 10.72 11.43 -5.93
C TYR A 84 10.41 11.18 -4.43
N PRO A 85 11.31 11.50 -3.48
CA PRO A 85 11.04 11.40 -2.04
C PRO A 85 9.81 12.17 -1.56
N ASP A 86 9.45 13.25 -2.25
CA ASP A 86 8.32 14.11 -1.86
C ASP A 86 6.96 13.45 -2.11
N LEU A 87 6.94 12.36 -2.91
CA LEU A 87 5.75 11.63 -3.34
C LEU A 87 4.72 12.52 -4.04
N ILE A 88 3.62 11.94 -4.53
CA ILE A 88 2.48 12.72 -5.04
C ILE A 88 1.67 13.21 -3.84
N SER A 89 1.37 14.50 -3.78
CA SER A 89 0.60 15.14 -2.72
C SER A 89 -0.12 16.38 -3.25
N ARG A 90 -0.87 17.09 -2.39
CA ARG A 90 -1.45 18.39 -2.77
C ARG A 90 -0.40 19.41 -3.21
N ASP A 91 0.83 19.30 -2.69
CA ASP A 91 1.91 20.24 -2.95
C ASP A 91 2.68 19.89 -4.24
N THR A 92 2.72 18.61 -4.62
CA THR A 92 3.52 18.13 -5.76
C THR A 92 2.69 17.77 -7.00
N ILE A 93 1.36 17.60 -6.89
CA ILE A 93 0.52 17.15 -8.03
C ILE A 93 0.64 18.04 -9.27
N LYS A 94 0.70 19.36 -9.10
CA LYS A 94 0.84 20.31 -10.22
C LYS A 94 2.19 20.12 -10.92
N LYS A 95 3.25 19.85 -10.15
CA LYS A 95 4.57 19.54 -10.68
C LYS A 95 4.57 18.19 -11.42
N CYS A 96 3.90 17.16 -10.91
CA CYS A 96 3.74 15.89 -11.63
C CYS A 96 3.12 16.09 -13.03
N LEU A 97 2.01 16.82 -13.12
CA LEU A 97 1.32 17.09 -14.39
C LEU A 97 2.15 17.99 -15.31
N THR A 98 2.86 18.98 -14.75
CA THR A 98 3.79 19.83 -15.53
C THR A 98 4.94 19.00 -16.08
N ASN A 99 5.48 18.06 -15.31
CA ASN A 99 6.55 17.17 -15.75
C ASN A 99 6.10 16.27 -16.91
N ILE A 100 4.84 15.84 -16.99
CA ILE A 100 4.29 15.12 -18.17
C ILE A 100 4.52 15.94 -19.45
N ASN A 101 4.21 17.24 -19.44
CA ASN A 101 4.42 18.12 -20.61
C ASN A 101 5.90 18.25 -21.00
N GLN A 102 6.80 18.15 -20.02
CA GLN A 102 8.25 18.23 -20.21
C GLN A 102 8.88 16.93 -20.73
N LEU A 103 8.14 15.81 -20.75
CA LEU A 103 8.65 14.55 -21.32
C LEU A 103 8.69 14.57 -22.85
N ASN A 104 8.16 15.61 -23.49
CA ASN A 104 8.04 15.70 -24.95
C ASN A 104 7.26 14.54 -25.59
N ILE A 105 6.30 13.98 -24.86
CA ILE A 105 5.39 12.92 -25.33
C ILE A 105 4.06 13.52 -25.81
N CYS A 106 3.52 14.46 -25.05
CA CYS A 106 2.28 15.17 -25.32
C CYS A 106 2.24 16.47 -24.53
N ASN A 107 1.24 17.30 -24.81
CA ASN A 107 0.86 18.41 -23.95
C ASN A 107 -0.55 18.18 -23.38
N ILE A 108 -0.70 18.40 -22.08
CA ILE A 108 -1.97 18.36 -21.36
C ILE A 108 -2.29 19.71 -20.72
N ASP A 109 -3.58 20.01 -20.59
CA ASP A 109 -4.09 21.17 -19.84
C ASP A 109 -4.08 20.87 -18.34
N VAL A 110 -3.00 21.28 -17.68
CA VAL A 110 -2.76 21.02 -16.24
C VAL A 110 -3.86 21.61 -15.36
N ASP A 111 -4.24 22.86 -15.57
CA ASP A 111 -5.16 23.56 -14.68
C ASP A 111 -6.60 23.04 -14.85
N SER A 112 -7.02 22.74 -16.08
CA SER A 112 -8.32 22.09 -16.32
C SER A 112 -8.39 20.68 -15.74
N ILE A 113 -7.30 19.91 -15.79
CA ILE A 113 -7.23 18.58 -15.18
C ILE A 113 -7.31 18.68 -13.66
N LEU A 114 -6.57 19.58 -13.03
CA LEU A 114 -6.63 19.78 -11.57
C LEU A 114 -8.03 20.20 -11.10
N SER A 115 -8.70 21.04 -11.88
CA SER A 115 -10.02 21.60 -11.52
C SER A 115 -11.16 20.60 -11.74
N ASN A 116 -11.09 19.78 -12.80
CA ASN A 116 -12.22 18.96 -13.25
C ASN A 116 -11.96 17.44 -13.16
N GLY A 117 -10.73 17.03 -12.87
CA GLY A 117 -10.33 15.63 -12.82
C GLY A 117 -10.83 14.90 -11.58
N VAL A 118 -11.05 13.60 -11.75
CA VAL A 118 -11.40 12.67 -10.68
C VAL A 118 -10.35 11.59 -10.55
N VAL A 119 -10.03 11.23 -9.33
CA VAL A 119 -9.15 10.12 -8.98
C VAL A 119 -9.97 8.83 -9.02
N THR A 120 -9.43 7.80 -9.66
CA THR A 120 -10.09 6.50 -9.78
C THR A 120 -9.29 5.37 -9.16
N SER A 121 -8.00 5.57 -8.93
CA SER A 121 -7.15 4.67 -8.17
C SER A 121 -5.92 5.40 -7.62
N VAL A 122 -5.46 4.99 -6.45
CA VAL A 122 -4.23 5.48 -5.79
C VAL A 122 -3.50 4.36 -5.08
N ASP A 123 -2.19 4.49 -5.00
CA ASP A 123 -1.35 3.75 -4.04
C ASP A 123 -0.90 4.77 -2.98
N ILE A 124 -1.48 4.68 -1.78
CA ILE A 124 -1.19 5.57 -0.65
C ILE A 124 0.05 5.03 0.03
N THR A 125 1.02 5.92 0.28
CA THR A 125 2.38 5.51 0.61
C THR A 125 2.95 6.35 1.74
N TYR A 126 3.72 5.71 2.62
CA TYR A 126 4.51 6.35 3.65
C TYR A 126 5.85 5.68 3.84
N ASP A 127 6.91 6.48 3.88
CA ASP A 127 8.26 6.03 4.19
C ASP A 127 8.59 6.35 5.65
N ALA A 128 8.71 5.31 6.47
CA ALA A 128 9.06 5.45 7.88
C ALA A 128 10.56 5.18 8.10
N ASP A 129 11.16 5.90 9.06
CA ASP A 129 12.47 5.57 9.63
C ASP A 129 12.37 4.31 10.47
N LEU A 130 12.43 3.16 9.80
CA LEU A 130 12.22 1.84 10.39
C LEU A 130 13.00 0.81 9.58
N ILE A 131 13.83 0.03 10.27
CA ILE A 131 14.54 -1.09 9.69
C ILE A 131 13.72 -2.37 9.90
N LEU A 132 13.21 -2.96 8.83
CA LEU A 132 12.63 -4.30 8.85
C LEU A 132 13.75 -5.34 9.04
N ASN A 133 13.78 -5.95 10.22
CA ASN A 133 14.62 -7.10 10.55
C ASN A 133 13.75 -8.33 10.82
N ASP A 134 14.37 -9.51 10.90
CA ASP A 134 13.65 -10.77 11.10
C ASP A 134 12.77 -10.75 12.37
N ASN A 135 13.23 -10.17 13.49
CA ASN A 135 12.44 -10.05 14.72
C ASN A 135 11.16 -9.23 14.53
N LEU A 136 11.24 -8.10 13.80
CA LEU A 136 10.07 -7.28 13.51
C LEU A 136 9.11 -7.97 12.54
N LEU A 137 9.65 -8.67 11.54
CA LEU A 137 8.85 -9.45 10.60
C LEU A 137 8.15 -10.63 11.30
N ASP A 138 8.83 -11.31 12.22
CA ASP A 138 8.27 -12.38 13.05
C ASP A 138 7.17 -11.84 13.98
N ALA A 139 7.33 -10.64 14.54
CA ALA A 139 6.29 -9.97 15.32
C ALA A 139 5.06 -9.62 14.46
N LEU A 140 5.27 -9.05 13.27
CA LEU A 140 4.20 -8.76 12.29
C LEU A 140 3.49 -10.05 11.83
N ASN A 141 4.22 -11.16 11.73
CA ASN A 141 3.67 -12.47 11.35
C ASN A 141 2.83 -13.11 12.47
N SER A 142 3.35 -13.10 13.70
CA SER A 142 2.71 -13.77 14.85
C SER A 142 1.54 -12.97 15.43
N GLN A 143 1.62 -11.63 15.47
CA GLN A 143 0.64 -10.81 16.19
C GLN A 143 -0.58 -10.39 15.34
N VAL A 144 -0.91 -11.14 14.29
CA VAL A 144 -2.10 -10.90 13.46
C VAL A 144 -3.37 -11.35 14.19
N ASN A 145 -4.08 -10.44 14.82
CA ASN A 145 -5.30 -10.79 15.58
C ASN A 145 -6.41 -11.33 14.67
N ASN A 146 -6.53 -10.79 13.46
CA ASN A 146 -7.58 -11.18 12.52
C ASN A 146 -7.09 -12.21 11.48
N TYR A 147 -6.31 -13.20 11.92
CA TYR A 147 -5.61 -14.15 11.05
C TYR A 147 -6.54 -15.01 10.17
N ARG A 148 -7.82 -15.12 10.54
CA ARG A 148 -8.84 -15.77 9.71
C ARG A 148 -9.27 -14.91 8.52
N ARG A 149 -9.28 -13.59 8.66
CA ARG A 149 -9.71 -12.65 7.60
C ARG A 149 -8.55 -12.10 6.80
N PHE A 150 -7.31 -12.22 7.26
CA PHE A 150 -6.14 -11.81 6.50
C PHE A 150 -5.26 -13.01 6.17
N LYS A 151 -4.68 -13.00 4.98
CA LYS A 151 -3.56 -13.83 4.55
C LYS A 151 -2.35 -12.92 4.47
N TRP A 152 -1.16 -13.46 4.68
CA TRP A 152 0.05 -12.69 4.46
C TRP A 152 1.11 -13.50 3.77
N THR A 153 2.01 -12.79 3.10
CA THR A 153 3.15 -13.34 2.38
C THR A 153 4.39 -12.65 2.89
N HIS A 154 5.30 -13.46 3.44
CA HIS A 154 6.57 -13.01 3.99
C HIS A 154 7.65 -13.09 2.92
N TYR A 155 8.43 -12.01 2.79
CA TYR A 155 9.59 -11.92 1.92
C TYR A 155 10.80 -11.70 2.83
N ASN A 156 11.61 -12.75 3.00
CA ASN A 156 12.71 -12.77 3.97
C ASN A 156 13.60 -11.53 3.83
N ASN A 157 13.71 -10.74 4.91
CA ASN A 157 14.51 -9.51 4.97
C ASN A 157 14.15 -8.42 3.94
N GLU A 158 12.96 -8.52 3.31
CA GLU A 158 12.51 -7.62 2.25
C GLU A 158 11.15 -7.02 2.53
N GLY A 159 10.22 -7.75 3.16
CA GLY A 159 8.91 -7.21 3.48
C GLY A 159 7.85 -8.23 3.85
N ILE A 160 6.65 -7.74 4.08
CA ILE A 160 5.46 -8.53 4.35
C ILE A 160 4.22 -7.84 3.75
N THR A 161 3.38 -8.63 3.10
CA THR A 161 2.10 -8.16 2.55
C THR A 161 0.96 -8.84 3.27
N PHE A 162 0.01 -8.07 3.79
CA PHE A 162 -1.25 -8.57 4.34
C PHE A 162 -2.37 -8.30 3.35
N THR A 163 -3.14 -9.32 3.00
CA THR A 163 -4.29 -9.24 2.09
C THR A 163 -5.53 -9.85 2.74
N LYS A 164 -6.64 -9.14 2.69
CA LYS A 164 -7.93 -9.63 3.18
C LYS A 164 -8.41 -10.82 2.35
N ASP A 165 -8.75 -11.90 3.03
CA ASP A 165 -9.20 -13.17 2.45
C ASP A 165 -10.70 -13.10 2.10
N VAL A 166 -10.99 -12.48 0.95
CA VAL A 166 -12.35 -12.32 0.43
C VAL A 166 -12.43 -12.71 -1.05
N LYS A 167 -13.60 -13.18 -1.49
CA LYS A 167 -13.85 -13.55 -2.90
C LYS A 167 -14.08 -12.33 -3.80
N SER A 168 -14.66 -11.25 -3.27
CA SER A 168 -14.99 -10.05 -4.05
C SER A 168 -13.80 -9.10 -4.11
N LYS A 169 -13.37 -8.73 -5.33
CA LYS A 169 -12.27 -7.78 -5.58
C LYS A 169 -12.52 -6.41 -4.95
N ASP A 170 -13.77 -5.96 -4.95
CA ASP A 170 -14.16 -4.66 -4.36
C ASP A 170 -14.01 -4.65 -2.84
N CYS A 171 -13.93 -5.81 -2.20
CA CYS A 171 -13.73 -5.96 -0.76
C CYS A 171 -12.28 -6.29 -0.39
N THR A 172 -11.40 -6.53 -1.38
CA THR A 172 -9.99 -6.84 -1.13
C THR A 172 -9.29 -5.61 -0.57
N GLU A 173 -8.60 -5.80 0.55
CA GLU A 173 -7.80 -4.79 1.25
C GLU A 173 -6.39 -5.37 1.36
N THR A 174 -5.39 -4.60 0.95
CA THR A 174 -3.99 -5.03 0.99
C THR A 174 -3.12 -3.91 1.57
N ILE A 175 -2.25 -4.27 2.49
CA ILE A 175 -1.16 -3.42 2.98
C ILE A 175 0.17 -4.16 2.81
N THR A 176 1.16 -3.46 2.27
CA THR A 176 2.52 -3.98 2.09
C THR A 176 3.50 -3.12 2.86
N LEU A 177 4.37 -3.77 3.63
CA LEU A 177 5.49 -3.17 4.33
C LEU A 177 6.76 -3.76 3.73
N TYR A 178 7.66 -2.93 3.21
CA TYR A 178 8.89 -3.44 2.60
C TYR A 178 10.09 -2.51 2.79
N ASN A 179 11.27 -3.10 2.75
CA ASN A 179 12.54 -2.41 2.84
C ASN A 179 12.77 -1.61 1.54
N LYS A 180 12.55 -0.30 1.60
CA LYS A 180 12.61 0.57 0.43
C LYS A 180 14.06 0.84 0.00
N GLU A 181 14.99 0.86 0.95
CA GLU A 181 16.43 0.95 0.68
C GLU A 181 16.90 -0.17 -0.25
N LYS A 182 16.51 -1.41 0.05
CA LYS A 182 16.85 -2.57 -0.79
C LYS A 182 16.12 -2.51 -2.13
N GLU A 183 14.83 -2.21 -2.13
CA GLU A 183 14.02 -2.18 -3.35
C GLU A 183 14.55 -1.17 -4.37
N ILE A 184 14.90 0.05 -3.93
CA ILE A 184 15.41 1.09 -4.84
C ILE A 184 16.75 0.72 -5.47
N CYS A 185 17.54 -0.16 -4.82
CA CYS A 185 18.81 -0.66 -5.33
C CYS A 185 18.67 -1.86 -6.29
N THR A 186 17.46 -2.38 -6.49
CA THR A 186 17.24 -3.53 -7.41
C THR A 186 17.46 -3.15 -8.87
N SER A 187 17.74 -4.15 -9.71
CA SER A 187 17.97 -3.97 -11.14
C SER A 187 16.81 -3.29 -11.87
N HIS A 188 15.58 -3.47 -11.38
CA HIS A 188 14.38 -2.84 -11.94
C HIS A 188 14.43 -1.30 -11.87
N ASN A 189 15.08 -0.73 -10.85
CA ASN A 189 15.18 0.71 -10.66
C ASN A 189 16.40 1.34 -11.32
N LYS A 190 17.30 0.54 -11.91
CA LYS A 190 18.57 1.00 -12.49
C LYS A 190 18.38 2.06 -13.57
N ASN A 191 17.43 1.86 -14.49
CA ASN A 191 17.17 2.83 -15.56
C ASN A 191 16.63 4.16 -15.00
N PHE A 192 15.80 4.11 -13.95
CA PHE A 192 15.32 5.30 -13.28
C PHE A 192 16.47 6.06 -12.64
N LEU A 193 17.29 5.41 -11.81
CA LEU A 193 18.44 6.05 -11.16
C LEU A 193 19.42 6.63 -12.18
N ASN A 194 19.70 5.92 -13.28
CA ASN A 194 20.57 6.41 -14.35
C ASN A 194 20.00 7.63 -15.10
N SER A 195 18.69 7.84 -15.06
CA SER A 195 18.04 9.00 -15.68
C SER A 195 18.11 10.28 -14.83
N LEU A 196 18.56 10.16 -13.57
CA LEU A 196 18.68 11.25 -12.63
C LEU A 196 20.05 11.92 -12.73
N SER A 197 20.08 13.21 -12.42
CA SER A 197 21.31 13.98 -12.25
C SER A 197 21.97 13.73 -10.88
N GLN A 198 21.18 13.43 -9.85
CA GLN A 198 21.65 13.24 -8.47
C GLN A 198 21.12 11.94 -7.83
N PRO A 199 21.35 10.76 -8.45
CA PRO A 199 20.78 9.49 -7.97
C PRO A 199 21.19 9.15 -6.54
N GLN A 200 22.37 9.57 -6.10
CA GLN A 200 22.85 9.32 -4.74
C GLN A 200 21.95 9.99 -3.68
N GLN A 201 21.39 11.17 -3.96
CA GLN A 201 20.47 11.84 -3.03
C GLN A 201 19.19 11.03 -2.81
N ILE A 202 18.67 10.42 -3.89
CA ILE A 202 17.52 9.53 -3.81
C ILE A 202 17.84 8.28 -3.01
N MET A 203 18.98 7.65 -3.27
CA MET A 203 19.42 6.46 -2.53
C MET A 203 19.65 6.78 -1.05
N ASP A 204 20.25 7.93 -0.74
CA ASP A 204 20.51 8.36 0.63
C ASP A 204 19.21 8.64 1.40
N TYR A 205 18.19 9.21 0.76
CA TYR A 205 16.87 9.40 1.37
C TYR A 205 16.25 8.08 1.85
N PHE A 206 16.40 7.00 1.05
CA PHE A 206 15.80 5.71 1.35
C PHE A 206 16.59 4.85 2.34
N LYS A 207 17.79 5.28 2.77
CA LYS A 207 18.58 4.55 3.77
C LYS A 207 17.79 4.37 5.06
N GLY A 208 17.69 3.12 5.54
CA GLY A 208 16.95 2.78 6.74
C GLY A 208 15.43 2.99 6.64
N LYS A 209 14.87 3.18 5.42
CA LYS A 209 13.44 3.40 5.24
C LYS A 209 12.68 2.11 4.96
N THR A 210 11.56 1.96 5.67
CA THR A 210 10.51 0.98 5.34
C THR A 210 9.32 1.71 4.76
N ARG A 211 8.86 1.25 3.60
CA ARG A 211 7.67 1.78 2.95
C ARG A 211 6.44 0.99 3.35
N PHE A 212 5.41 1.73 3.74
CA PHE A 212 4.05 1.27 3.96
C PHE A 212 3.22 1.69 2.76
N GLU A 213 2.52 0.75 2.14
CA GLU A 213 1.72 1.02 0.95
C GLU A 213 0.37 0.30 1.00
N ILE A 214 -0.69 1.01 0.62
CA ILE A 214 -2.01 0.43 0.39
C ILE A 214 -2.55 0.88 -0.98
N THR A 215 -3.25 0.00 -1.68
CA THR A 215 -3.91 0.33 -2.95
C THR A 215 -5.41 0.52 -2.76
N LEU A 216 -5.92 1.66 -3.20
CA LEU A 216 -7.35 1.91 -3.39
C LEU A 216 -7.61 1.92 -4.91
N ASP A 217 -8.15 0.83 -5.43
CA ASP A 217 -8.30 0.56 -6.88
C ASP A 217 -9.66 0.94 -7.47
N THR A 218 -10.58 1.43 -6.65
CA THR A 218 -11.91 1.87 -7.08
C THR A 218 -12.31 3.19 -6.41
N PRO A 219 -13.12 4.03 -7.08
CA PRO A 219 -13.66 5.26 -6.48
C PRO A 219 -14.38 5.01 -5.15
N LYS A 220 -15.10 3.88 -5.04
CA LYS A 220 -15.81 3.49 -3.81
C LYS A 220 -14.84 3.24 -2.65
N LYS A 221 -13.72 2.55 -2.89
CA LYS A 221 -12.68 2.37 -1.85
C LYS A 221 -12.05 3.70 -1.45
N ILE A 222 -11.75 4.57 -2.41
CA ILE A 222 -11.22 5.91 -2.16
C ILE A 222 -12.16 6.69 -1.24
N MET A 223 -13.43 6.82 -1.60
CA MET A 223 -14.43 7.54 -0.79
C MET A 223 -14.56 6.96 0.63
N ASN A 224 -14.61 5.64 0.75
CA ASN A 224 -14.77 4.98 2.05
C ASN A 224 -13.55 5.15 2.97
N TYR A 225 -12.34 4.96 2.45
CA TYR A 225 -11.11 5.04 3.26
C TYR A 225 -10.69 6.48 3.55
N LEU A 226 -11.02 7.42 2.65
CA LEU A 226 -10.71 8.83 2.80
C LEU A 226 -11.83 9.65 3.44
N ASN A 227 -12.95 9.01 3.77
CA ASN A 227 -14.17 9.65 4.29
C ASN A 227 -14.65 10.82 3.41
N LEU A 228 -14.77 10.57 2.10
CA LEU A 228 -15.15 11.57 1.09
C LEU A 228 -16.47 11.23 0.42
N THR A 229 -17.17 12.25 -0.07
CA THR A 229 -18.40 12.11 -0.88
C THR A 229 -18.15 12.11 -2.39
N ASP A 230 -16.92 12.45 -2.80
CA ASP A 230 -16.47 12.46 -4.19
C ASP A 230 -15.01 12.04 -4.28
N THR A 231 -14.52 11.88 -5.51
CA THR A 231 -13.10 11.58 -5.78
C THR A 231 -12.42 12.67 -6.59
N LYS A 232 -12.85 13.93 -6.51
CA LYS A 232 -12.15 15.04 -7.15
C LYS A 232 -10.72 15.10 -6.63
N ILE A 233 -9.78 15.51 -7.49
CA ILE A 233 -8.36 15.62 -7.13
C ILE A 233 -8.18 16.46 -5.86
N PHE A 234 -8.83 17.63 -5.79
CA PHE A 234 -8.77 18.50 -4.63
C PHE A 234 -9.20 17.80 -3.33
N SER A 235 -10.34 17.11 -3.34
CA SER A 235 -10.88 16.40 -2.17
C SER A 235 -9.95 15.28 -1.71
N VAL A 236 -9.42 14.48 -2.65
CA VAL A 236 -8.54 13.34 -2.36
C VAL A 236 -7.20 13.80 -1.77
N LEU A 237 -6.56 14.80 -2.38
CA LEU A 237 -5.25 15.27 -1.94
C LEU A 237 -5.29 16.08 -0.64
N ASN A 238 -6.46 16.61 -0.27
CA ASN A 238 -6.68 17.31 1.01
C ASN A 238 -7.34 16.44 2.08
N SER A 239 -7.53 15.13 1.81
CA SER A 239 -8.00 14.22 2.84
C SER A 239 -7.02 14.20 4.01
N ASP A 240 -7.60 14.13 5.18
CA ASP A 240 -6.96 14.29 6.46
C ASP A 240 -6.98 12.97 7.26
N THR A 241 -7.49 11.93 6.62
CA THR A 241 -7.55 10.55 7.11
C THR A 241 -6.20 9.86 6.96
N ASN A 242 -5.99 8.80 7.74
CA ASN A 242 -4.83 7.93 7.62
C ASN A 242 -5.23 6.49 7.28
N PRO A 243 -5.44 6.17 5.99
CA PRO A 243 -5.84 4.85 5.55
C PRO A 243 -4.86 3.73 5.91
N ILE A 244 -3.56 4.03 5.96
CA ILE A 244 -2.51 3.07 6.34
C ILE A 244 -2.73 2.66 7.80
N LEU A 245 -2.88 3.63 8.71
CA LEU A 245 -3.18 3.36 10.12
C LEU A 245 -4.51 2.61 10.29
N ILE A 246 -5.57 3.03 9.58
CA ILE A 246 -6.88 2.35 9.62
C ILE A 246 -6.75 0.87 9.27
N LEU A 247 -6.02 0.54 8.19
CA LEU A 247 -5.85 -0.85 7.77
C LEU A 247 -4.89 -1.61 8.69
N PHE A 248 -3.84 -0.96 9.18
CA PHE A 248 -2.94 -1.52 10.19
C PHE A 248 -3.71 -1.91 11.46
N ASP A 249 -4.55 -1.01 11.98
CA ASP A 249 -5.38 -1.28 13.15
C ASP A 249 -6.41 -2.40 12.88
N LYS A 250 -6.97 -2.51 11.68
CA LYS A 250 -7.86 -3.64 11.35
C LYS A 250 -7.16 -5.01 11.40
N ILE A 251 -5.85 -5.05 11.19
CA ILE A 251 -5.04 -6.28 11.18
C ILE A 251 -4.56 -6.60 12.60
N PHE A 252 -4.06 -5.59 13.31
CA PHE A 252 -3.29 -5.73 14.54
C PHE A 252 -3.93 -5.18 15.81
N ASN A 253 -5.03 -4.41 15.72
CA ASN A 253 -5.59 -3.79 16.92
C ASN A 253 -6.29 -4.85 17.79
N ASN A 254 -6.03 -4.76 19.08
CA ASN A 254 -6.65 -5.55 20.13
C ASN A 254 -7.67 -4.65 20.82
N SER A 255 -8.94 -5.08 20.89
CA SER A 255 -9.74 -4.70 22.05
C SER A 255 -9.04 -5.29 23.27
N VAL A 256 -8.28 -4.46 23.98
CA VAL A 256 -7.49 -4.83 25.15
C VAL A 256 -8.39 -5.52 26.19
N THR A 257 -7.95 -6.68 26.69
CA THR A 257 -8.16 -7.02 28.10
C THR A 257 -6.85 -7.49 28.70
N ASN A 258 -6.34 -6.62 29.57
CA ASN A 258 -5.42 -6.78 30.68
C ASN A 258 -4.45 -7.98 30.74
N ILE A 259 -3.20 -7.54 30.93
CA ILE A 259 -2.01 -8.22 31.39
C ILE A 259 -2.32 -9.13 32.59
N SER A 260 -2.06 -10.42 32.41
CA SER A 260 -1.61 -11.29 33.49
C SER A 260 -0.27 -11.87 33.07
N ASN A 261 0.72 -11.87 33.96
CA ASN A 261 1.92 -12.68 33.82
C ASN A 261 1.48 -14.15 33.80
N ALA A 262 1.12 -14.66 32.61
CA ALA A 262 0.65 -16.02 32.47
C ALA A 262 1.85 -16.96 32.67
N THR A 263 1.84 -17.69 33.76
CA THR A 263 2.76 -18.80 33.95
C THR A 263 2.12 -20.03 33.32
N PHE A 264 2.77 -20.58 32.28
CA PHE A 264 2.28 -21.75 31.53
C PHE A 264 2.58 -23.05 32.30
N ASP A 265 2.16 -23.10 33.56
CA ASP A 265 2.63 -24.09 34.54
C ASP A 265 1.89 -25.43 34.45
N ASN A 266 0.77 -25.49 33.72
CA ASN A 266 0.04 -26.73 33.49
C ASN A 266 0.42 -27.39 32.16
N TYR A 267 0.36 -28.73 32.11
CA TYR A 267 0.76 -29.52 30.94
C TYR A 267 0.02 -29.12 29.65
N GLU A 268 -1.26 -28.75 29.75
CA GLU A 268 -2.05 -28.36 28.58
C GLU A 268 -1.50 -27.07 27.94
N GLU A 269 -1.25 -26.04 28.73
CA GLU A 269 -0.69 -24.77 28.27
C GLU A 269 0.76 -24.90 27.82
N TRP A 270 1.60 -25.62 28.57
CA TRP A 270 2.98 -25.92 28.17
C TRP A 270 3.04 -26.64 26.82
N SER A 271 2.23 -27.69 26.63
CA SER A 271 2.18 -28.42 25.35
C SER A 271 1.66 -27.55 24.21
N MET A 272 0.69 -26.66 24.46
CA MET A 272 0.22 -25.71 23.46
C MET A 272 1.29 -24.71 23.05
N LYS A 273 2.09 -24.22 24.01
CA LYS A 273 3.23 -23.35 23.74
C LYS A 273 4.25 -24.03 22.82
N ILE A 274 4.68 -25.26 23.13
CA ILE A 274 5.62 -26.01 22.29
C ILE A 274 5.07 -26.20 20.86
N ILE A 275 3.77 -26.48 20.73
CA ILE A 275 3.12 -26.56 19.42
C ILE A 275 3.16 -25.19 18.73
N LEU A 276 2.76 -24.11 19.38
CA LEU A 276 2.78 -22.76 18.79
C LEU A 276 4.18 -22.36 18.30
N ASP A 277 5.21 -22.64 19.09
CA ASP A 277 6.61 -22.40 18.74
C ASP A 277 7.01 -23.18 17.48
N SER A 278 6.57 -24.44 17.34
CA SER A 278 6.84 -25.25 16.13
C SER A 278 6.14 -24.74 14.86
N TYR A 279 5.13 -23.88 15.00
CA TYR A 279 4.44 -23.19 13.91
C TYR A 279 4.88 -21.72 13.77
N ASN A 280 5.89 -21.27 14.52
CA ASN A 280 6.34 -19.87 14.57
C ASN A 280 5.19 -18.88 14.84
N GLY A 281 4.21 -19.28 15.66
CA GLY A 281 3.02 -18.48 15.94
C GLY A 281 2.01 -18.36 14.77
N ASP A 282 2.19 -19.09 13.66
CA ASP A 282 1.23 -19.10 12.54
C ASP A 282 -0.07 -19.84 12.93
N LEU A 283 -0.98 -19.09 13.57
CA LEU A 283 -2.30 -19.58 13.99
C LEU A 283 -3.15 -20.09 12.81
N LYS A 284 -2.90 -19.60 11.59
CA LYS A 284 -3.66 -20.01 10.41
C LYS A 284 -3.25 -21.41 9.96
N ARG A 285 -1.94 -21.65 9.85
CA ARG A 285 -1.39 -22.97 9.54
C ARG A 285 -1.72 -23.97 10.63
N LEU A 286 -1.58 -23.58 11.90
CA LEU A 286 -2.00 -24.40 13.05
C LEU A 286 -3.49 -24.77 12.96
N GLU A 287 -4.38 -23.81 12.66
CA GLU A 287 -5.81 -24.09 12.54
C GLU A 287 -6.15 -25.08 11.43
N GLN A 288 -5.43 -25.04 10.30
CA GLN A 288 -5.62 -26.02 9.22
C GLN A 288 -5.30 -27.45 9.69
N ASP A 289 -4.17 -27.61 10.38
CA ASP A 289 -3.77 -28.92 10.90
C ASP A 289 -4.67 -29.40 12.04
N VAL A 290 -5.05 -28.51 12.96
CA VAL A 290 -6.00 -28.82 14.04
C VAL A 290 -7.34 -29.28 13.46
N ARG A 291 -7.88 -28.59 12.44
CA ARG A 291 -9.15 -28.99 11.81
C ARG A 291 -9.11 -30.40 11.25
N ASN A 292 -7.97 -30.85 10.71
CA ASN A 292 -7.80 -32.20 10.17
C ASN A 292 -7.77 -33.29 11.26
N LYS A 293 -7.59 -32.94 12.54
CA LYS A 293 -7.54 -33.89 13.66
C LYS A 293 -8.86 -34.04 14.41
N PHE A 294 -9.87 -33.21 14.11
CA PHE A 294 -11.17 -33.25 14.79
C PHE A 294 -12.28 -33.66 13.81
N SER A 295 -13.17 -34.55 14.24
CA SER A 295 -14.34 -34.98 13.46
C SER A 295 -15.43 -33.90 13.36
N SER A 296 -15.42 -32.91 14.25
CA SER A 296 -16.40 -31.81 14.28
C SER A 296 -15.74 -30.44 14.23
N ARG A 297 -16.38 -29.52 13.50
CA ARG A 297 -15.94 -28.12 13.40
C ARG A 297 -15.99 -27.39 14.75
N SER A 298 -16.99 -27.69 15.58
CA SER A 298 -17.13 -27.09 16.92
C SER A 298 -15.99 -27.52 17.85
N GLY A 299 -15.57 -28.80 17.80
CA GLY A 299 -14.43 -29.32 18.54
C GLY A 299 -13.12 -28.61 18.16
N ALA A 300 -12.81 -28.53 16.87
CA ALA A 300 -11.65 -27.79 16.36
C ALA A 300 -11.66 -26.33 16.79
N THR A 301 -12.81 -25.66 16.71
CA THR A 301 -12.97 -24.26 17.11
C THR A 301 -12.72 -24.06 18.61
N LYS A 302 -13.25 -24.96 19.46
CA LYS A 302 -13.02 -24.91 20.92
C LYS A 302 -11.53 -25.10 21.25
N ARG A 303 -10.83 -25.98 20.53
CA ARG A 303 -9.38 -26.17 20.69
C ARG A 303 -8.60 -24.93 20.23
N MET A 304 -8.96 -24.34 19.09
CA MET A 304 -8.30 -23.13 18.60
C MET A 304 -8.45 -21.94 19.55
N LYS A 305 -9.60 -21.77 20.19
CA LYS A 305 -9.76 -20.72 21.22
C LYS A 305 -8.76 -20.84 22.37
N LYS A 306 -8.38 -22.07 22.75
CA LYS A 306 -7.34 -22.28 23.78
C LYS A 306 -5.95 -21.91 23.26
N PHE A 307 -5.63 -22.30 22.03
CA PHE A 307 -4.38 -21.90 21.38
C PHE A 307 -4.28 -20.38 21.22
N GLU A 308 -5.36 -19.71 20.80
CA GLU A 308 -5.45 -18.24 20.73
C GLU A 308 -5.14 -17.62 22.10
N ALA A 309 -5.76 -18.11 23.17
CA ALA A 309 -5.52 -17.60 24.53
C ALA A 309 -4.06 -17.76 24.98
N VAL A 310 -3.47 -18.94 24.77
CA VAL A 310 -2.04 -19.20 25.08
C VAL A 310 -1.14 -18.31 24.22
N HIS A 311 -1.41 -18.19 22.92
CA HIS A 311 -0.64 -17.37 22.01
C HIS A 311 -0.69 -15.89 22.39
N HIS A 312 -1.86 -15.35 22.72
CA HIS A 312 -2.01 -13.98 23.21
C HIS A 312 -1.27 -13.76 24.53
N ALA A 313 -1.31 -14.73 25.44
CA ALA A 313 -0.55 -14.66 26.69
C ALA A 313 0.97 -14.67 26.44
N MET A 314 1.46 -15.49 25.48
CA MET A 314 2.88 -15.54 25.11
C MET A 314 3.38 -14.22 24.52
N THR A 315 2.60 -13.63 23.61
CA THR A 315 2.97 -12.36 22.97
C THR A 315 2.87 -11.17 23.91
N SER A 316 1.97 -11.24 24.90
CA SER A 316 1.83 -10.20 25.95
C SER A 316 2.88 -10.30 27.07
N ALA A 317 3.35 -11.51 27.40
CA ALA A 317 4.35 -11.76 28.44
C ALA A 317 5.80 -11.59 27.96
N SER A 318 6.03 -11.52 26.65
CA SER A 318 7.36 -11.22 26.11
C SER A 318 7.73 -9.78 26.46
N THR A 319 8.75 -9.58 27.29
CA THR A 319 9.28 -8.28 27.77
C THR A 319 9.83 -7.37 26.67
N ASN A 320 9.64 -7.74 25.40
CA ASN A 320 10.01 -6.92 24.26
C ASN A 320 8.95 -5.85 24.07
N GLU A 321 9.34 -4.61 24.36
CA GLU A 321 8.76 -3.36 23.86
C GLU A 321 7.86 -3.62 22.63
N ASN A 322 6.53 -3.53 22.80
CA ASN A 322 5.54 -4.03 21.85
C ASN A 322 5.85 -3.52 20.43
N LEU A 323 6.45 -4.40 19.61
CA LEU A 323 6.98 -4.04 18.30
C LEU A 323 5.87 -3.57 17.35
N ILE A 324 4.67 -4.12 17.50
CA ILE A 324 3.48 -3.68 16.78
C ILE A 324 3.08 -2.27 17.20
N GLU A 325 3.10 -1.97 18.50
CA GLU A 325 2.81 -0.61 18.99
C GLU A 325 3.88 0.38 18.53
N LYS A 326 5.16 -0.01 18.46
CA LYS A 326 6.21 0.82 17.87
C LYS A 326 5.91 1.15 16.40
N VAL A 327 5.56 0.15 15.60
CA VAL A 327 5.19 0.36 14.19
C VAL A 327 3.95 1.24 14.09
N ARG A 328 2.94 0.99 14.94
CA ARG A 328 1.72 1.78 15.01
C ARG A 328 1.98 3.24 15.34
N ASN A 329 2.88 3.53 16.28
CA ASN A 329 3.26 4.89 16.66
C ASN A 329 3.93 5.67 15.53
N LEU A 330 4.59 5.01 14.58
CA LEU A 330 5.11 5.65 13.37
C LEU A 330 3.99 6.07 12.38
N LEU A 331 2.79 5.53 12.57
CA LEU A 331 1.61 5.80 11.75
C LEU A 331 0.64 6.79 12.40
N LEU A 332 0.83 7.20 13.67
CA LEU A 332 0.09 8.30 14.28
C LEU A 332 0.62 9.64 13.77
#